data_AF-A0A163MA18-F1
#
_entry.id   AF-A0A163MA18-F1
#
_cell.length_a   1.000
_cell.length_b   1.000
_cell.length_c   1.000
_cell.angle_alpha   90.00
_cell.angle_beta   90.00
_cell.angle_gamma   90.00
#
_symmetry.space_group_name_H-M   'P 1'
#
loop_
_entity.id
_entity.type
_entity.pdbx_description
1 polymer ?
#
loop_
_entity_poly.entity_id
_entity_poly.type
_entity_poly.pdbx_seq_one_letter_code
_entity_poly.pdbx_strand_id
1 'polypeptide(L)'
;MNKNTREHIALITGASAGIGLELTRKLLSEDWQVIALNRSDFPAEDVNIQHAIKSGSLRLYKTDDLADYASLRRTLEEINRKEQRIDILFNNAGGSFPELSYSKQGREKHYELLTVVPYIILMELKELLKAGRLKTVINTSSSALKFTKEFTIDILERPKTFRKLLGPYATSKLALSLWTQAIAAQLAKDDIKIRSVDPGSNNTLRKGKQSGLPFLIEILMKLFFSPPTHGANKLYEGALGEHHNKTGVYLLKGQVAELKFKDQASNVLERIQAVYEHEFLQGNF
;
A
#
# COMPACT_ATOMS: atom_id res chain seq x y z
N MET A 1 -11.72 35.51 -0.26
CA MET A 1 -11.99 34.06 -0.30
C MET A 1 -10.67 33.35 -0.59
N ASN A 2 -9.94 32.90 0.44
CA ASN A 2 -8.71 32.12 0.20
C ASN A 2 -9.12 30.70 -0.18
N LYS A 3 -9.26 30.43 -1.49
CA LYS A 3 -9.24 29.06 -1.98
C LYS A 3 -7.91 28.48 -1.56
N ASN A 4 -7.94 27.52 -0.64
CA ASN A 4 -6.79 26.83 -0.11
C ASN A 4 -6.12 26.06 -1.26
N THR A 5 -5.21 26.70 -2.00
CA THR A 5 -4.51 26.15 -3.18
C THR A 5 -3.40 25.21 -2.72
N ARG A 6 -3.74 24.20 -1.92
CA ARG A 6 -2.83 23.09 -1.68
C ARG A 6 -2.59 22.38 -2.99
N GLU A 7 -1.34 22.43 -3.45
CA GLU A 7 -0.97 22.11 -4.84
C GLU A 7 -1.01 20.61 -5.14
N HIS A 8 -0.72 19.78 -4.14
CA HIS A 8 -0.52 18.34 -4.30
C HIS A 8 -1.55 17.50 -3.55
N ILE A 9 -1.97 16.40 -4.16
CA ILE A 9 -2.96 15.46 -3.63
C ILE A 9 -2.35 14.06 -3.55
N ALA A 10 -2.25 13.51 -2.36
CA ALA A 10 -1.82 12.13 -2.14
C ALA A 10 -3.01 11.25 -1.74
N LEU A 11 -3.19 10.11 -2.39
CA LEU A 11 -4.08 9.06 -1.92
C LEU A 11 -3.29 8.02 -1.14
N ILE A 12 -3.75 7.65 0.04
CA ILE A 12 -3.10 6.66 0.90
C ILE A 12 -4.11 5.59 1.30
N THR A 13 -3.76 4.33 1.05
CA THR A 13 -4.51 3.20 1.60
C THR A 13 -4.01 2.85 3.01
N GLY A 14 -4.92 2.62 3.95
CA GLY A 14 -4.55 2.31 5.35
C GLY A 14 -3.88 3.49 6.07
N ALA A 15 -4.38 4.69 5.80
CA ALA A 15 -3.93 5.99 6.30
C ALA A 15 -4.25 6.27 7.78
N SER A 16 -5.14 5.52 8.44
CA SER A 16 -5.57 5.84 9.82
C SER A 16 -4.74 5.23 10.94
N ALA A 17 -3.74 4.38 10.63
CA ALA A 17 -2.88 3.77 11.64
C ALA A 17 -1.43 3.54 11.17
N GLY A 18 -0.54 3.35 12.13
CA GLY A 18 0.86 2.96 11.87
C GLY A 18 1.57 3.90 10.90
N ILE A 19 2.23 3.32 9.89
CA ILE A 19 2.96 4.09 8.86
C ILE A 19 2.04 5.04 8.10
N GLY A 20 0.83 4.59 7.76
CA GLY A 20 -0.10 5.39 6.98
C GLY A 20 -0.51 6.65 7.71
N LEU A 21 -0.73 6.57 9.03
CA LEU A 21 -1.07 7.72 9.86
C LEU A 21 0.06 8.74 9.95
N GLU A 22 1.29 8.26 10.17
CA GLU A 22 2.45 9.16 10.21
C GLU A 22 2.73 9.77 8.82
N LEU A 23 2.49 9.03 7.74
CA LEU A 23 2.59 9.56 6.38
C LEU A 23 1.50 10.62 6.12
N THR A 24 0.26 10.39 6.57
CA THR A 24 -0.81 11.39 6.52
C THR A 24 -0.43 12.65 7.28
N ARG A 25 0.06 12.53 8.51
CA ARG A 25 0.53 13.68 9.31
C ARG A 25 1.64 14.46 8.60
N LYS A 26 2.63 13.75 8.06
CA LYS A 26 3.74 14.36 7.32
C LYS A 26 3.25 15.13 6.10
N LEU A 27 2.43 14.52 5.25
CA LEU A 27 1.90 15.17 4.05
C LEU A 27 1.04 16.40 4.41
N LEU A 28 0.17 16.29 5.41
CA LEU A 28 -0.63 17.43 5.87
C LEU A 28 0.23 18.58 6.43
N SER A 29 1.34 18.26 7.12
CA SER A 29 2.28 19.28 7.63
C SER A 29 3.08 19.99 6.54
N GLU A 30 3.10 19.43 5.33
CA GLU A 30 3.74 20.01 4.15
C GLU A 30 2.71 20.55 3.14
N ASP A 31 1.52 20.91 3.65
CA ASP A 31 0.42 21.50 2.87
C ASP A 31 -0.09 20.65 1.71
N TRP A 32 0.04 19.31 1.79
CA TRP A 32 -0.66 18.41 0.89
C TRP A 32 -2.14 18.30 1.26
N GLN A 33 -2.93 17.92 0.26
CA GLN A 33 -4.23 17.31 0.49
C GLN A 33 -4.07 15.79 0.52
N VAL A 34 -4.81 15.13 1.41
CA VAL A 34 -4.77 13.68 1.56
C VAL A 34 -6.15 13.09 1.30
N ILE A 35 -6.21 12.12 0.40
CA ILE A 35 -7.35 11.22 0.23
C ILE A 35 -7.00 9.94 0.97
N ALA A 36 -7.82 9.57 1.96
CA ALA A 36 -7.62 8.38 2.76
C ALA A 36 -8.63 7.30 2.37
N LEU A 37 -8.13 6.16 1.90
CA LEU A 37 -8.93 4.96 1.66
C LEU A 37 -8.72 3.99 2.84
N ASN A 38 -9.68 3.96 3.76
CA ASN A 38 -9.53 3.26 5.05
C ASN A 38 -10.77 2.45 5.42
N ARG A 39 -10.54 1.46 6.29
CA ARG A 39 -11.64 0.77 6.99
C ARG A 39 -12.01 1.40 8.32
N SER A 40 -11.03 1.99 8.99
CA SER A 40 -11.17 2.54 10.34
C SER A 40 -11.06 4.05 10.29
N ASP A 41 -11.81 4.71 11.17
CA ASP A 41 -11.68 6.13 11.42
C ASP A 41 -10.28 6.52 11.88
N PHE A 42 -9.96 7.79 11.69
CA PHE A 42 -8.76 8.38 12.26
C PHE A 42 -8.91 8.56 13.78
N PRO A 43 -7.79 8.60 14.53
CA PRO A 43 -7.82 8.83 15.98
C PRO A 43 -8.54 10.14 16.34
N ALA A 44 -9.56 10.05 17.19
CA ALA A 44 -10.40 11.19 17.57
C ALA A 44 -9.65 12.21 18.43
N GLU A 45 -8.63 11.74 19.15
CA GLU A 45 -7.74 12.54 20.00
C GLU A 45 -6.69 13.34 19.22
N ASP A 46 -6.49 13.05 17.93
CA ASP A 46 -5.53 13.78 17.09
C ASP A 46 -6.17 15.05 16.51
N VAL A 47 -6.01 16.15 17.23
CA VAL A 47 -6.60 17.45 16.90
C VAL A 47 -6.20 17.93 15.49
N ASN A 48 -4.97 17.68 15.05
CA ASN A 48 -4.50 18.12 13.73
C ASN A 48 -5.19 17.33 12.62
N ILE A 49 -5.35 16.03 12.80
CA ILE A 49 -6.11 15.19 11.86
C ILE A 49 -7.58 15.57 11.85
N GLN A 50 -8.20 15.78 13.00
CA GLN A 50 -9.61 16.21 13.07
C GLN A 50 -9.83 17.58 12.43
N HIS A 51 -8.87 18.50 12.58
CA HIS A 51 -8.90 19.78 11.88
C HIS A 51 -8.73 19.61 10.36
N ALA A 52 -7.84 18.72 9.92
CA ALA A 52 -7.64 18.43 8.49
C ALA A 52 -8.92 17.85 7.84
N ILE A 53 -9.64 16.98 8.55
CA ILE A 53 -10.94 16.46 8.12
C ILE A 53 -11.96 17.60 8.00
N LYS A 54 -12.11 18.42 9.04
CA LYS A 54 -13.06 19.55 9.05
C LYS A 54 -12.78 20.59 7.96
N SER A 55 -11.50 20.84 7.66
CA SER A 55 -11.07 21.78 6.62
C SER A 55 -11.14 21.20 5.19
N GLY A 56 -11.43 19.90 5.04
CA GLY A 56 -11.47 19.21 3.75
C GLY A 56 -10.08 18.89 3.15
N SER A 57 -9.01 19.16 3.90
CA SER A 57 -7.64 18.82 3.48
C SER A 57 -7.31 17.35 3.67
N LEU A 58 -8.05 16.64 4.52
CA LEU A 58 -8.07 15.19 4.61
C LEU A 58 -9.49 14.69 4.29
N ARG A 59 -9.64 13.95 3.19
CA ARG A 59 -10.93 13.38 2.75
C ARG A 59 -10.92 11.88 2.97
N LEU A 60 -11.89 11.38 3.74
CA LEU A 60 -11.99 9.98 4.11
C LEU A 60 -13.02 9.26 3.24
N TYR A 61 -12.57 8.19 2.58
CA TYR A 61 -13.40 7.23 1.86
C TYR A 61 -13.33 5.89 2.58
N LYS A 62 -14.50 5.40 3.02
CA LYS A 62 -14.60 4.18 3.81
C LYS A 62 -14.85 2.96 2.94
N THR A 63 -14.14 1.88 3.24
CA THR A 63 -14.33 0.55 2.67
C THR A 63 -14.32 -0.46 3.82
N ASP A 64 -15.18 -1.47 3.77
CA ASP A 64 -15.31 -2.44 4.86
C ASP A 64 -14.03 -3.30 4.97
N ASP A 65 -13.57 -3.78 3.83
CA ASP A 65 -12.32 -4.49 3.63
C ASP A 65 -11.82 -4.23 2.20
N LEU A 66 -10.53 -3.96 2.04
CA LEU A 66 -9.94 -3.81 0.71
C LEU A 66 -9.94 -5.12 -0.09
N ALA A 67 -9.99 -6.28 0.58
CA ALA A 67 -10.13 -7.58 -0.08
C ALA A 67 -11.60 -7.97 -0.36
N ASP A 68 -12.56 -7.10 -0.02
CA ASP A 68 -13.96 -7.24 -0.43
C ASP A 68 -14.18 -6.41 -1.69
N TYR A 69 -14.25 -7.07 -2.85
CA TYR A 69 -14.33 -6.39 -4.14
C TYR A 69 -15.60 -5.56 -4.31
N ALA A 70 -16.73 -5.95 -3.69
CA ALA A 70 -17.96 -5.16 -3.74
C ALA A 70 -17.81 -3.84 -2.98
N SER A 71 -17.26 -3.91 -1.76
CA SER A 71 -16.99 -2.72 -0.95
C SER A 71 -15.92 -1.84 -1.60
N LEU A 72 -14.82 -2.44 -2.06
CA LEU A 72 -13.73 -1.74 -2.74
C LEU A 72 -14.23 -1.01 -4.00
N ARG A 73 -14.95 -1.69 -4.89
CA ARG A 73 -15.50 -1.09 -6.13
C ARG A 73 -16.34 0.14 -5.83
N ARG A 74 -17.31 0.01 -4.91
CA ARG A 74 -18.20 1.12 -4.52
C ARG A 74 -17.40 2.33 -4.03
N THR A 75 -16.39 2.11 -3.21
CA THR A 75 -15.55 3.19 -2.69
C THR A 75 -14.66 3.81 -3.77
N LEU A 76 -14.11 3.02 -4.70
CA LEU A 76 -13.31 3.53 -5.82
C LEU A 76 -14.17 4.34 -6.81
N GLU A 77 -15.39 3.91 -7.09
CA GLU A 77 -16.37 4.68 -7.88
C GLU A 77 -16.74 6.02 -7.19
N GLU A 78 -16.83 6.03 -5.86
CA GLU A 78 -17.04 7.26 -5.10
C GLU A 78 -15.84 8.22 -5.22
N ILE A 79 -14.61 7.70 -5.11
CA ILE A 79 -13.37 8.47 -5.30
C ILE A 79 -13.34 9.07 -6.72
N ASN A 80 -13.57 8.25 -7.75
CA ASN A 80 -13.59 8.70 -9.14
C ASN A 80 -14.64 9.79 -9.42
N ARG A 81 -15.78 9.76 -8.71
CA ARG A 81 -16.83 10.78 -8.86
C ARG A 81 -16.49 12.09 -8.17
N LYS A 82 -15.81 12.05 -7.03
CA LYS A 82 -15.61 13.21 -6.14
C LYS A 82 -14.25 13.88 -6.29
N GLU A 83 -13.22 13.11 -6.63
CA GLU A 83 -11.85 13.61 -6.78
C GLU A 83 -11.55 13.93 -8.25
N GLN A 84 -10.67 14.90 -8.48
CA GLN A 84 -10.35 15.38 -9.83
C GLN A 84 -8.97 14.93 -10.31
N ARG A 85 -8.06 14.64 -9.38
CA ARG A 85 -6.70 14.14 -9.67
C ARG A 85 -6.06 13.52 -8.43
N ILE A 86 -5.03 12.71 -8.66
CA ILE A 86 -4.13 12.19 -7.64
C ILE A 86 -2.70 12.39 -8.13
N ASP A 87 -1.87 13.09 -7.36
CA ASP A 87 -0.45 13.25 -7.67
C ASP A 87 0.35 12.01 -7.28
N ILE A 88 0.06 11.44 -6.10
CA ILE A 88 0.74 10.26 -5.58
C ILE A 88 -0.25 9.26 -4.99
N LEU A 89 -0.21 8.02 -5.45
CA LEU A 89 -0.89 6.87 -4.85
C LEU A 89 0.08 6.09 -3.96
N PHE A 90 -0.20 6.01 -2.66
CA PHE A 90 0.50 5.17 -1.71
C PHE A 90 -0.34 3.92 -1.39
N ASN A 91 0.00 2.80 -2.02
CA ASN A 91 -0.50 1.48 -1.69
C ASN A 91 0.18 0.97 -0.41
N ASN A 92 -0.27 1.49 0.72
CA ASN A 92 0.31 1.26 2.04
C ASN A 92 -0.46 0.26 2.91
N ALA A 93 -1.77 0.08 2.69
CA ALA A 93 -2.59 -0.82 3.46
C ALA A 93 -2.01 -2.24 3.48
N GLY A 94 -1.95 -2.84 4.66
CA GLY A 94 -1.40 -4.18 4.80
C GLY A 94 -0.97 -4.50 6.22
N GLY A 95 -0.25 -5.61 6.33
CA GLY A 95 0.29 -6.16 7.56
C GLY A 95 0.52 -7.65 7.41
N SER A 96 1.17 -8.25 8.40
CA SER A 96 1.27 -9.71 8.49
C SER A 96 0.12 -10.25 9.32
N PHE A 97 -0.56 -11.26 8.81
CA PHE A 97 -1.55 -12.05 9.53
C PHE A 97 -0.88 -13.11 10.40
N PRO A 98 -1.51 -13.54 11.51
CA PRO A 98 -0.91 -14.50 12.44
C PRO A 98 -0.94 -15.94 11.96
N GLU A 99 -1.77 -16.25 10.96
CA GLU A 99 -2.04 -17.61 10.46
C GLU A 99 -2.38 -17.59 8.97
N LEU A 100 -2.34 -18.77 8.35
CA LEU A 100 -2.77 -18.96 6.97
C LEU A 100 -4.29 -18.83 6.88
N SER A 101 -4.76 -17.96 6.01
CA SER A 101 -6.18 -17.76 5.74
C SER A 101 -6.38 -17.34 4.28
N TYR A 102 -7.61 -17.49 3.80
CA TYR A 102 -7.97 -17.22 2.40
C TYR A 102 -9.00 -16.09 2.32
N SER A 103 -8.95 -15.32 1.25
CA SER A 103 -9.93 -14.30 0.88
C SER A 103 -11.23 -14.94 0.41
N LYS A 104 -12.27 -14.12 0.19
CA LYS A 104 -13.54 -14.59 -0.40
C LYS A 104 -13.33 -15.17 -1.80
N GLN A 105 -12.33 -14.66 -2.52
CA GLN A 105 -11.92 -15.11 -3.84
C GLN A 105 -11.06 -16.39 -3.80
N GLY A 106 -10.85 -16.97 -2.61
CA GLY A 106 -10.13 -18.22 -2.43
C GLY A 106 -8.61 -18.12 -2.53
N ARG A 107 -8.04 -16.92 -2.60
CA ARG A 107 -6.58 -16.71 -2.62
C ARG A 107 -6.03 -16.50 -1.23
N GLU A 108 -4.76 -16.83 -1.01
CA GLU A 108 -4.10 -16.54 0.26
C GLU A 108 -4.20 -15.04 0.60
N LYS A 109 -4.49 -14.73 1.87
CA LYS A 109 -4.90 -13.39 2.29
C LYS A 109 -3.83 -12.31 2.16
N HIS A 110 -2.54 -12.64 2.33
CA HIS A 110 -1.46 -11.69 2.04
C HIS A 110 -1.33 -11.47 0.54
N TYR A 111 -1.45 -12.50 -0.29
CA TYR A 111 -1.40 -12.35 -1.74
C TYR A 111 -2.52 -11.42 -2.22
N GLU A 112 -3.75 -11.70 -1.80
CA GLU A 112 -4.92 -10.87 -2.09
C GLU A 112 -4.69 -9.41 -1.70
N LEU A 113 -4.45 -9.16 -0.40
CA LEU A 113 -4.40 -7.81 0.15
C LEU A 113 -3.15 -7.02 -0.26
N LEU A 114 -1.99 -7.68 -0.36
CA LEU A 114 -0.71 -7.00 -0.54
C LEU A 114 -0.24 -6.98 -2.00
N THR A 115 -0.84 -7.77 -2.89
CA THR A 115 -0.39 -7.90 -4.28
C THR A 115 -1.50 -7.60 -5.27
N VAL A 116 -2.64 -8.28 -5.15
CA VAL A 116 -3.77 -8.17 -6.09
C VAL A 116 -4.49 -6.83 -5.91
N VAL A 117 -4.92 -6.53 -4.68
CA VAL A 117 -5.66 -5.30 -4.35
C VAL A 117 -4.91 -4.02 -4.76
N PRO A 118 -3.60 -3.86 -4.50
CA PRO A 118 -2.84 -2.70 -4.98
C PRO A 118 -2.85 -2.50 -6.50
N TYR A 119 -2.89 -3.61 -7.27
CA TYR A 119 -3.02 -3.55 -8.72
C TYR A 119 -4.42 -3.08 -9.13
N ILE A 120 -5.48 -3.61 -8.50
CA ILE A 120 -6.86 -3.17 -8.74
C ILE A 120 -6.99 -1.66 -8.48
N ILE A 121 -6.52 -1.19 -7.33
CA ILE A 121 -6.60 0.24 -6.96
C ILE A 121 -5.83 1.12 -7.97
N LEU A 122 -4.65 0.67 -8.41
CA LEU A 122 -3.89 1.38 -9.43
C LEU A 122 -4.68 1.50 -10.74
N MET A 123 -5.26 0.40 -11.22
CA MET A 123 -5.98 0.39 -12.50
C MET A 123 -7.26 1.23 -12.44
N GLU A 124 -8.04 1.12 -11.36
CA GLU A 124 -9.29 1.84 -11.16
C GLU A 124 -9.10 3.36 -10.95
N LEU A 125 -7.94 3.78 -10.45
CA LEU A 125 -7.62 5.19 -10.22
C LEU A 125 -6.62 5.76 -11.24
N LYS A 126 -6.31 5.00 -12.29
CA LYS A 126 -5.29 5.37 -13.29
C LYS A 126 -5.59 6.70 -13.97
N GLU A 127 -6.85 6.99 -14.29
CA GLU A 127 -7.22 8.26 -14.92
C GLU A 127 -7.06 9.47 -13.99
N LEU A 128 -7.35 9.31 -12.68
CA LEU A 128 -7.04 10.35 -11.69
C LEU A 128 -5.52 10.57 -11.54
N LEU A 129 -4.74 9.49 -11.62
CA LEU A 129 -3.27 9.59 -11.63
C LEU A 129 -2.76 10.32 -12.87
N LYS A 130 -3.31 10.06 -14.06
CA LYS A 130 -2.96 10.76 -15.31
C LYS A 130 -3.26 12.25 -15.25
N ALA A 131 -4.32 12.65 -14.55
CA ALA A 131 -4.66 14.05 -14.28
C ALA A 131 -3.76 14.70 -13.20
N GLY A 132 -2.96 13.92 -12.48
CA GLY A 132 -1.98 14.37 -11.51
C GLY A 132 -0.76 15.04 -12.16
N ARG A 133 -0.05 15.85 -11.39
CA ARG A 133 1.21 16.50 -11.80
C ARG A 133 2.41 15.58 -11.61
N LEU A 134 2.42 14.79 -10.52
CA LEU A 134 3.55 13.90 -10.18
C LEU A 134 3.41 12.48 -10.70
N LYS A 135 2.17 12.03 -10.95
CA LYS A 135 1.83 10.74 -11.58
C LYS A 135 2.60 9.56 -11.00
N THR A 136 2.59 9.45 -9.68
CA THR A 136 3.49 8.54 -8.96
C THR A 136 2.71 7.49 -8.17
N VAL A 137 3.22 6.26 -8.16
CA VAL A 137 2.69 5.14 -7.38
C VAL A 137 3.79 4.57 -6.50
N ILE A 138 3.51 4.46 -5.20
CA ILE A 138 4.38 3.84 -4.21
C ILE A 138 3.69 2.63 -3.61
N ASN A 139 4.28 1.47 -3.86
CA ASN A 139 3.88 0.21 -3.24
C ASN A 139 4.73 -0.03 -1.98
N THR A 140 4.08 -0.15 -0.81
CA THR A 140 4.80 -0.49 0.43
C THR A 140 5.24 -1.96 0.38
N SER A 141 6.53 -2.21 0.22
CA SER A 141 7.15 -3.54 0.18
C SER A 141 7.78 -3.91 1.54
N SER A 142 8.72 -4.85 1.58
CA SER A 142 9.45 -5.24 2.79
C SER A 142 10.75 -5.96 2.45
N SER A 143 11.80 -5.77 3.24
CA SER A 143 13.02 -6.60 3.16
C SER A 143 12.76 -8.09 3.38
N ALA A 144 11.59 -8.47 3.93
CA ALA A 144 11.19 -9.86 4.11
C ALA A 144 11.22 -10.67 2.80
N LEU A 145 11.00 -10.02 1.65
CA LEU A 145 11.05 -10.64 0.32
C LEU A 145 12.37 -11.36 0.03
N LYS A 146 13.48 -10.94 0.69
CA LYS A 146 14.80 -11.55 0.49
C LYS A 146 14.89 -12.98 1.02
N PHE A 147 14.02 -13.34 1.96
CA PHE A 147 13.98 -14.66 2.58
C PHE A 147 13.14 -15.67 1.79
N THR A 148 12.48 -15.24 0.70
CA THR A 148 11.79 -16.16 -0.22
C THR A 148 12.82 -17.07 -0.89
N LYS A 149 12.62 -18.39 -0.74
CA LYS A 149 13.49 -19.43 -1.27
C LYS A 149 12.96 -20.08 -2.55
N GLU A 150 11.64 -20.07 -2.72
CA GLU A 150 10.93 -20.67 -3.83
C GLU A 150 9.77 -19.74 -4.19
N PHE A 151 9.49 -19.59 -5.48
CA PHE A 151 8.43 -18.71 -5.97
C PHE A 151 7.76 -19.31 -7.20
N THR A 152 6.46 -19.57 -7.09
CA THR A 152 5.55 -19.89 -8.19
C THR A 152 4.20 -19.23 -7.90
N ILE A 153 3.35 -19.10 -8.93
CA ILE A 153 1.98 -18.59 -8.75
C ILE A 153 1.18 -19.50 -7.80
N ASP A 154 1.35 -20.82 -7.90
CA ASP A 154 0.67 -21.78 -7.00
C ASP A 154 1.05 -21.58 -5.53
N ILE A 155 2.34 -21.35 -5.24
CA ILE A 155 2.81 -21.07 -3.88
C ILE A 155 2.27 -19.73 -3.37
N LEU A 156 2.15 -18.75 -4.26
CA LEU A 156 1.61 -17.44 -3.92
C LEU A 156 0.11 -17.50 -3.59
N GLU A 157 -0.66 -18.30 -4.32
CA GLU A 157 -2.11 -18.44 -4.14
C GLU A 157 -2.51 -19.45 -3.05
N ARG A 158 -1.79 -20.56 -2.96
CA ARG A 158 -2.09 -21.72 -2.11
C ARG A 158 -0.79 -22.27 -1.47
N PRO A 159 -0.15 -21.52 -0.57
CA PRO A 159 1.08 -21.98 0.07
C PRO A 159 0.80 -23.20 0.96
N LYS A 160 1.70 -24.19 0.89
CA LYS A 160 1.59 -25.45 1.67
C LYS A 160 1.94 -25.29 3.15
N THR A 161 2.74 -24.28 3.49
CA THR A 161 3.25 -24.06 4.84
C THR A 161 3.18 -22.60 5.23
N PHE A 162 2.94 -22.32 6.51
CA PHE A 162 2.88 -20.98 7.06
C PHE A 162 4.03 -20.70 8.01
N ARG A 163 4.66 -19.54 7.86
CA ARG A 163 5.64 -19.01 8.82
C ARG A 163 5.39 -17.52 9.01
N LYS A 164 5.05 -17.08 10.22
CA LYS A 164 4.73 -15.66 10.49
C LYS A 164 5.86 -14.71 10.06
N LEU A 165 5.51 -13.57 9.45
CA LEU A 165 6.42 -12.56 8.84
C LEU A 165 7.35 -13.06 7.74
N LEU A 166 7.34 -14.37 7.47
CA LEU A 166 8.08 -15.04 6.41
C LEU A 166 7.04 -15.84 5.58
N GLY A 167 7.48 -16.77 4.74
CA GLY A 167 6.56 -17.58 3.94
C GLY A 167 5.59 -16.71 3.12
N PRO A 168 4.25 -16.89 3.24
CA PRO A 168 3.27 -16.18 2.40
C PRO A 168 3.44 -14.66 2.40
N TYR A 169 3.67 -14.02 3.55
CA TYR A 169 3.91 -12.57 3.62
C TYR A 169 5.11 -12.14 2.77
N ALA A 170 6.24 -12.84 2.90
CA ALA A 170 7.46 -12.54 2.16
C ALA A 170 7.27 -12.79 0.66
N THR A 171 6.60 -13.90 0.29
CA THR A 171 6.27 -14.23 -1.10
C THR A 171 5.35 -13.18 -1.71
N SER A 172 4.32 -12.69 -1.00
CA SER A 172 3.45 -11.61 -1.49
C SER A 172 4.18 -10.27 -1.63
N LYS A 173 5.08 -9.92 -0.70
CA LYS A 173 5.90 -8.69 -0.85
C LYS A 173 6.90 -8.79 -2.01
N LEU A 174 7.42 -9.99 -2.28
CA LEU A 174 8.20 -10.24 -3.49
C LEU A 174 7.33 -10.06 -4.74
N ALA A 175 6.15 -10.70 -4.79
CA ALA A 175 5.22 -10.60 -5.91
C ALA A 175 4.81 -9.15 -6.20
N LEU A 176 4.51 -8.36 -5.16
CA LEU A 176 4.24 -6.93 -5.25
C LEU A 176 5.38 -6.16 -5.95
N SER A 177 6.62 -6.46 -5.57
CA SER A 177 7.80 -5.79 -6.13
C SER A 177 8.12 -6.27 -7.54
N LEU A 178 7.84 -7.54 -7.85
CA LEU A 178 7.99 -8.13 -9.18
C LEU A 178 7.01 -7.51 -10.19
N TRP A 179 5.70 -7.45 -9.88
CA TRP A 179 4.76 -6.82 -10.82
C TRP A 179 4.98 -5.31 -10.91
N THR A 180 5.46 -4.66 -9.84
CA THR A 180 5.92 -3.25 -9.89
C THR A 180 6.99 -3.05 -10.96
N GLN A 181 7.96 -3.97 -11.05
CA GLN A 181 8.99 -3.95 -12.09
C GLN A 181 8.39 -4.21 -13.48
N ALA A 182 7.56 -5.26 -13.62
CA ALA A 182 7.01 -5.68 -14.91
C ALA A 182 6.09 -4.62 -15.55
N ILE A 183 5.22 -3.97 -14.77
CA ILE A 183 4.23 -3.02 -15.29
C ILE A 183 4.84 -1.65 -15.66
N ALA A 184 6.07 -1.35 -15.19
CA ALA A 184 6.64 -0.02 -15.25
C ALA A 184 6.73 0.54 -16.68
N ALA A 185 7.09 -0.30 -17.66
CA ALA A 185 7.16 0.11 -19.07
C ALA A 185 5.78 0.43 -19.66
N GLN A 186 4.73 -0.27 -19.21
CA GLN A 186 3.36 0.01 -19.62
C GLN A 186 2.88 1.34 -19.04
N LEU A 187 3.11 1.58 -17.75
CA LEU A 187 2.72 2.82 -17.07
C LEU A 187 3.49 4.05 -17.56
N ALA A 188 4.74 3.88 -18.00
CA ALA A 188 5.54 4.95 -18.57
C ALA A 188 4.91 5.58 -19.82
N LYS A 189 4.07 4.83 -20.57
CA LYS A 189 3.30 5.37 -21.71
C LYS A 189 2.30 6.44 -21.28
N ASP A 190 1.86 6.39 -20.03
CA ASP A 190 0.98 7.38 -19.39
C ASP A 190 1.74 8.38 -18.50
N ASP A 191 3.08 8.38 -18.56
CA ASP A 191 3.96 9.17 -17.70
C ASP A 191 3.80 8.85 -16.19
N ILE A 192 3.27 7.65 -15.89
CA ILE A 192 3.14 7.17 -14.51
C ILE A 192 4.40 6.42 -14.09
N LYS A 193 5.00 6.86 -12.96
CA LYS A 193 6.15 6.21 -12.35
C LYS A 193 5.70 5.34 -11.18
N ILE A 194 6.18 4.10 -11.11
CA ILE A 194 5.85 3.17 -10.03
C ILE A 194 7.10 2.64 -9.36
N ARG A 195 7.10 2.56 -8.03
CA ARG A 195 8.20 2.00 -7.24
C ARG A 195 7.66 1.19 -6.08
N SER A 196 8.45 0.23 -5.63
CA SER A 196 8.18 -0.50 -4.39
C SER A 196 9.22 -0.11 -3.35
N VAL A 197 8.81 0.13 -2.11
CA VAL A 197 9.66 0.71 -1.06
C VAL A 197 9.55 -0.11 0.21
N ASP A 198 10.67 -0.57 0.76
CA ASP A 198 10.71 -1.10 2.11
C ASP A 198 10.73 0.06 3.13
N PRO A 199 9.68 0.23 3.95
CA PRO A 199 9.66 1.27 4.98
C PRO A 199 10.51 0.93 6.21
N GLY A 200 11.14 -0.25 6.25
CA GLY A 200 11.87 -0.76 7.41
C GLY A 200 10.97 -1.53 8.39
N SER A 201 11.61 -2.16 9.37
CA SER A 201 10.91 -2.95 10.39
C SER A 201 10.20 -2.04 11.39
N ASN A 202 8.87 -2.12 11.40
CA ASN A 202 8.05 -1.27 12.26
C ASN A 202 7.32 -2.07 13.33
N ASN A 203 7.17 -1.41 14.49
CA ASN A 203 6.37 -1.91 15.59
C ASN A 203 4.90 -1.58 15.35
N THR A 204 4.28 -2.20 14.33
CA THR A 204 2.83 -2.08 14.11
C THR A 204 2.07 -2.99 15.07
N LEU A 205 2.22 -2.73 16.37
CA LEU A 205 1.33 -3.28 17.39
C LEU A 205 -0.08 -2.74 17.14
N ARG A 206 -0.96 -3.59 16.60
CA ARG A 206 -2.39 -3.31 16.50
C ARG A 206 -2.94 -3.24 17.94
N LYS A 207 -3.24 -2.04 18.43
CA LYS A 207 -4.06 -1.87 19.64
C LYS A 207 -5.43 -2.49 19.35
N GLY A 208 -5.81 -3.57 20.05
CA GLY A 208 -7.17 -4.13 19.96
C GLY A 208 -7.32 -5.66 20.01
N LYS A 209 -6.25 -6.44 20.09
CA LYS A 209 -6.35 -7.82 20.62
C LYS A 209 -5.57 -7.85 21.92
N GLN A 210 -6.07 -8.52 22.95
CA GLN A 210 -5.31 -8.83 24.16
C GLN A 210 -4.03 -9.56 23.74
N SER A 211 -2.97 -8.82 23.42
CA SER A 211 -1.62 -9.36 23.49
C SER A 211 -1.41 -9.53 24.98
N GLY A 212 -1.55 -10.75 25.50
CA GLY A 212 -1.18 -11.09 26.89
C GLY A 212 0.33 -10.93 27.13
N LEU A 213 0.96 -9.93 26.53
CA LEU A 213 2.37 -9.61 26.66
C LEU A 213 2.52 -8.63 27.83
N PRO A 214 3.38 -8.95 28.80
CA PRO A 214 3.72 -8.06 29.90
C PRO A 214 4.21 -6.70 29.40
N PHE A 215 3.85 -5.63 30.11
CA PHE A 215 4.24 -4.23 29.85
C PHE A 215 5.73 -4.03 29.54
N LEU A 216 6.61 -4.82 30.18
CA LEU A 216 8.06 -4.85 29.92
C LEU A 216 8.43 -5.26 28.48
N ILE A 217 7.70 -6.19 27.88
CA ILE A 217 7.93 -6.66 26.51
C ILE A 217 7.48 -5.59 25.49
N GLU A 218 6.42 -4.85 25.78
CA GLU A 218 5.97 -3.75 24.93
C GLU A 218 6.99 -2.59 24.87
N ILE A 219 7.66 -2.31 25.99
CA ILE A 219 8.78 -1.36 26.09
C ILE A 219 10.02 -1.88 25.32
N LEU A 220 10.37 -3.16 25.51
CA LEU A 220 11.48 -3.80 24.78
C LEU A 220 11.24 -3.83 23.27
N MET A 221 10.03 -4.13 22.81
CA MET A 221 9.69 -4.10 21.39
C MET A 221 9.82 -2.67 20.81
N LYS A 222 9.43 -1.63 21.55
CA LYS A 222 9.65 -0.22 21.14
C LYS A 222 11.13 0.16 21.05
N LEU A 223 12.02 -0.58 21.71
CA LEU A 223 13.48 -0.39 21.66
C LEU A 223 14.13 -1.07 20.43
N PHE A 224 13.53 -2.14 19.90
CA PHE A 224 14.08 -2.91 18.77
C PHE A 224 13.45 -2.60 17.39
N PHE A 225 12.25 -2.00 17.36
CA PHE A 225 11.55 -1.67 16.12
C PHE A 225 11.48 -0.15 15.92
N SER A 226 11.77 0.30 14.70
CA SER A 226 11.75 1.73 14.37
C SER A 226 10.33 2.31 14.52
N PRO A 227 10.22 3.59 14.94
CA PRO A 227 8.94 4.25 15.05
C PRO A 227 8.26 4.34 13.67
N PRO A 228 6.91 4.29 13.59
CA PRO A 228 6.21 4.37 12.32
C PRO A 228 6.53 5.63 11.48
N THR A 229 7.01 6.69 12.13
CA THR A 229 7.52 7.92 11.49
C THR A 229 8.71 7.66 10.57
N HIS A 230 9.60 6.72 10.93
CA HIS A 230 10.71 6.32 10.06
C HIS A 230 10.19 5.71 8.76
N GLY A 231 9.23 4.79 8.87
CA GLY A 231 8.62 4.16 7.70
C GLY A 231 7.86 5.16 6.83
N ALA A 232 7.14 6.10 7.44
CA ALA A 232 6.48 7.18 6.71
C ALA A 232 7.48 8.04 5.94
N ASN A 233 8.60 8.41 6.56
CA ASN A 233 9.68 9.13 5.88
C ASN A 233 10.25 8.33 4.71
N LYS A 234 10.44 7.01 4.86
CA LYS A 234 10.94 6.18 3.75
C LYS A 234 9.98 6.10 2.58
N LEU A 235 8.67 5.99 2.82
CA LEU A 235 7.67 6.05 1.75
C LEU A 235 7.66 7.41 1.07
N TYR A 236 7.70 8.49 1.85
CA TYR A 236 7.77 9.86 1.35
C TYR A 236 9.04 10.10 0.50
N GLU A 237 10.22 9.71 1.00
CA GLU A 237 11.49 9.78 0.27
C GLU A 237 11.47 8.91 -0.99
N GLY A 238 10.84 7.73 -0.93
CA GLY A 238 10.64 6.90 -2.11
C GLY A 238 9.75 7.57 -3.16
N ALA A 239 8.89 8.50 -2.75
CA ALA A 239 8.00 9.25 -3.63
C ALA A 239 8.68 10.49 -4.25
N LEU A 240 9.38 11.27 -3.43
CA LEU A 240 9.82 12.63 -3.75
C LEU A 240 11.34 12.84 -3.64
N GLY A 241 12.09 11.85 -3.13
CA GLY A 241 13.52 11.94 -2.90
C GLY A 241 14.37 11.65 -4.14
N GLU A 242 15.60 11.21 -3.92
CA GLU A 242 16.62 11.00 -4.96
C GLU A 242 16.13 10.14 -6.15
N HIS A 243 15.36 9.09 -5.86
CA HIS A 243 14.87 8.13 -6.87
C HIS A 243 13.53 8.52 -7.49
N HIS A 244 13.07 9.77 -7.35
CA HIS A 244 11.76 10.21 -7.88
C HIS A 244 11.59 10.05 -9.40
N ASN A 245 12.70 10.00 -10.16
CA ASN A 245 12.69 9.75 -11.61
C ASN A 245 12.87 8.28 -12.01
N LYS A 246 13.10 7.38 -11.04
CA LYS A 246 13.17 5.93 -11.30
C LYS A 246 11.76 5.34 -11.30
N THR A 247 11.56 4.33 -12.15
CA THR A 247 10.33 3.53 -12.24
C THR A 247 10.70 2.04 -12.32
N GLY A 248 9.81 1.17 -11.83
CA GLY A 248 10.02 -0.28 -11.80
C GLY A 248 11.10 -0.78 -10.84
N VAL A 249 11.52 0.06 -9.88
CA VAL A 249 12.59 -0.27 -8.92
C VAL A 249 12.05 -0.65 -7.54
N TYR A 250 12.80 -1.49 -6.85
CA TYR A 250 12.63 -1.77 -5.42
C TYR A 250 13.65 -0.97 -4.62
N LEU A 251 13.17 -0.15 -3.68
CA LEU A 251 14.00 0.66 -2.79
C LEU A 251 14.12 0.00 -1.42
N LEU A 252 15.35 -0.30 -1.03
CA LEU A 252 15.70 -0.82 0.29
C LEU A 252 16.72 0.10 0.94
N LYS A 253 16.41 0.60 2.14
CA LYS A 253 17.26 1.57 2.85
C LYS A 253 17.63 2.78 1.97
N GLY A 254 16.71 3.23 1.13
CA GLY A 254 16.91 4.37 0.22
C GLY A 254 17.75 4.08 -1.02
N GLN A 255 18.14 2.83 -1.26
CA GLN A 255 18.93 2.41 -2.42
C GLN A 255 18.15 1.45 -3.31
N VAL A 256 18.40 1.50 -4.62
CA VAL A 256 17.84 0.52 -5.56
C VAL A 256 18.45 -0.86 -5.25
N ALA A 257 17.59 -1.85 -5.04
CA ALA A 257 17.98 -3.20 -4.70
C ALA A 257 17.45 -4.21 -5.74
N GLU A 258 18.25 -5.23 -5.98
CA GLU A 258 17.92 -6.33 -6.87
C GLU A 258 16.82 -7.23 -6.28
N LEU A 259 15.89 -7.65 -7.15
CA LEU A 259 14.87 -8.64 -6.84
C LEU A 259 15.35 -10.04 -7.26
N LYS A 260 15.01 -11.05 -6.47
CA LYS A 260 15.11 -12.46 -6.87
C LYS A 260 13.93 -12.82 -7.77
N PHE A 261 14.04 -13.92 -8.53
CA PHE A 261 12.95 -14.47 -9.35
C PHE A 261 12.38 -13.47 -10.38
N LYS A 262 13.25 -12.64 -10.98
CA LYS A 262 12.84 -11.63 -11.98
C LYS A 262 12.19 -12.25 -13.22
N ASP A 263 12.55 -13.49 -13.54
CA ASP A 263 11.93 -14.30 -14.59
C ASP A 263 10.44 -14.56 -14.34
N GLN A 264 9.97 -14.44 -13.09
CA GLN A 264 8.56 -14.60 -12.73
C GLN A 264 7.77 -13.28 -12.77
N ALA A 265 8.42 -12.14 -13.05
CA ALA A 265 7.76 -10.83 -12.96
C ALA A 265 6.57 -10.69 -13.92
N SER A 266 6.72 -11.13 -15.18
CA SER A 266 5.64 -11.15 -16.16
C SER A 266 4.51 -12.08 -15.74
N ASN A 267 4.82 -13.29 -15.26
CA ASN A 267 3.83 -14.26 -14.81
C ASN A 267 2.95 -13.71 -13.67
N VAL A 268 3.56 -13.00 -12.71
CA VAL A 268 2.81 -12.35 -11.63
C VAL A 268 1.89 -11.25 -12.19
N LEU A 269 2.39 -10.41 -13.10
CA LEU A 269 1.62 -9.34 -13.71
C LEU A 269 0.43 -9.88 -14.52
N GLU A 270 0.66 -10.89 -15.36
CA GLU A 270 -0.38 -11.55 -16.14
C GLU A 270 -1.44 -12.18 -15.24
N ARG A 271 -1.02 -12.80 -14.13
CA ARG A 271 -1.97 -13.41 -13.19
C ARG A 271 -2.87 -12.38 -12.52
N ILE A 272 -2.31 -11.27 -12.02
CA ILE A 272 -3.12 -10.22 -11.36
C ILE A 272 -3.96 -9.43 -12.39
N GLN A 273 -3.50 -9.32 -13.64
CA GLN A 273 -4.30 -8.81 -14.76
C GLN A 273 -5.53 -9.68 -15.01
N ALA A 274 -5.35 -10.99 -15.12
CA ALA A 274 -6.46 -11.93 -15.30
C ALA A 274 -7.47 -11.85 -14.14
N VAL A 275 -6.99 -11.71 -12.89
CA VAL A 275 -7.88 -11.49 -11.74
C VAL A 275 -8.67 -10.18 -11.88
N TYR A 276 -8.00 -9.10 -12.27
CA TYR A 276 -8.68 -7.82 -12.47
C TYR A 276 -9.73 -7.88 -13.59
N GLU A 277 -9.39 -8.46 -14.73
CA GLU A 277 -10.25 -8.49 -15.92
C GLU A 277 -11.42 -9.47 -15.79
N HIS A 278 -11.18 -10.67 -15.24
CA HIS A 278 -12.18 -11.74 -15.20
C HIS A 278 -12.95 -11.85 -13.88
N GLU A 279 -12.38 -11.35 -12.79
CA GLU A 279 -13.05 -11.37 -11.48
C GLU A 279 -13.53 -9.97 -11.12
N PHE A 280 -12.60 -9.02 -10.94
CA PHE A 280 -12.94 -7.69 -10.43
C PHE A 280 -13.90 -6.97 -11.38
N LEU A 281 -13.54 -6.75 -12.66
CA LEU A 281 -14.35 -5.99 -13.61
C LEU A 281 -15.69 -6.63 -13.94
N GLN A 282 -15.76 -7.97 -14.00
CA GLN A 282 -16.97 -8.70 -14.34
C GLN A 282 -17.93 -8.91 -13.16
N GLY A 283 -17.50 -8.66 -11.92
CA GLY A 283 -18.35 -8.91 -10.75
C GLY A 283 -18.35 -10.37 -10.29
N ASN A 284 -17.39 -11.19 -10.73
CA ASN A 284 -17.31 -12.61 -10.45
C ASN A 284 -16.47 -12.88 -9.19
N PHE A 285 -16.99 -12.58 -7.99
CA PHE A 285 -16.26 -12.69 -6.72
C PHE A 285 -17.15 -12.90 -5.50
#